data_AF-A0A669AZS4-F1
#
_entry.id   AF-A0A669AZS4-F1
#
_cell.length_a   1.000
_cell.length_b   1.000
_cell.length_c   1.000
_cell.angle_alpha   90.00
_cell.angle_beta   90.00
_cell.angle_gamma   90.00
#
_symmetry.space_group_name_H-M   'P 1'
#
loop_
_entity.id
_entity.type
_entity.pdbx_description
1 polymer ?
#
loop_
_entity_poly.entity_id
_entity_poly.type
_entity_poly.pdbx_seq_one_letter_code
_entity_poly.pdbx_strand_id
1 'polypeptide(L)'
;SLETPDVHQHNHQRTLIMQRREHYRYHQVWRKPFYGTSNEREEYRKELREQLKRQIEEKCAAIKLQLANKIKEAETLREADRLDLASEREQRIQHSKAMAVYRDENKRLMEQSWRDRALTRSQEALNERELLRLNPINWSGTLK
;
A
#
# COMPACT_ATOMS: atom_id res chain seq x y z
N SER A 1 8.87 11.52 84.01
CA SER A 1 8.19 10.28 83.57
C SER A 1 7.02 10.67 82.69
N LEU A 2 6.87 10.10 81.49
CA LEU A 2 5.74 10.41 80.60
C LEU A 2 4.42 9.99 81.28
N GLU A 3 3.39 10.82 81.19
CA GLU A 3 2.11 10.62 81.90
C GLU A 3 1.26 9.47 81.34
N THR A 4 1.62 8.90 80.19
CA THR A 4 0.86 7.81 79.54
C THR A 4 1.73 6.63 79.06
N PRO A 5 2.54 5.99 79.93
CA PRO A 5 3.47 4.92 79.53
C PRO A 5 2.80 3.76 78.80
N ASP A 6 1.62 3.34 79.26
CA ASP A 6 0.89 2.20 78.70
C ASP A 6 0.38 2.45 77.28
N VAL A 7 -0.07 3.67 76.99
CA VAL A 7 -0.53 4.07 75.65
C VAL A 7 0.65 4.15 74.68
N HIS A 8 1.78 4.68 75.13
CA HIS A 8 3.01 4.70 74.35
C HIS A 8 3.53 3.29 74.06
N GLN A 9 3.51 2.40 75.05
CA GLN A 9 3.90 0.99 74.90
C GLN A 9 2.98 0.27 73.89
N HIS A 10 1.67 0.46 73.98
CA HIS A 10 0.70 -0.12 73.05
C HIS A 10 0.94 0.36 71.61
N ASN A 11 1.12 1.67 71.41
CA ASN A 11 1.38 2.24 70.09
C ASN A 11 2.72 1.78 69.50
N HIS A 12 3.75 1.61 70.35
CA HIS A 12 5.03 1.05 69.93
C HIS A 12 4.90 -0.40 69.46
N GLN A 13 4.20 -1.24 70.23
CA GLN A 13 3.91 -2.63 69.86
C GLN A 13 3.13 -2.73 68.55
N ARG A 14 2.11 -1.87 68.37
CA ARG A 14 1.31 -1.83 67.13
C ARG A 14 2.16 -1.47 65.92
N THR A 15 3.05 -0.48 66.05
CA THR A 15 4.00 -0.09 64.99
C THR A 15 4.91 -1.25 64.60
N LEU A 16 5.49 -1.96 65.57
CA LEU A 16 6.34 -3.12 65.31
C LEU A 16 5.59 -4.26 64.61
N ILE A 17 4.35 -4.53 65.00
CA ILE A 17 3.51 -5.55 64.34
C ILE A 17 3.23 -5.16 62.89
N MET A 18 2.92 -3.90 62.62
CA MET A 18 2.70 -3.42 61.25
C MET A 18 3.95 -3.52 60.39
N GLN A 19 5.12 -3.12 60.91
CA GLN A 19 6.39 -3.24 60.20
C GLN A 19 6.72 -4.71 59.86
N ARG A 20 6.51 -5.63 60.81
CA ARG A 20 6.72 -7.06 60.58
C ARG A 20 5.77 -7.62 59.52
N ARG A 21 4.49 -7.23 59.54
CA ARG A 21 3.51 -7.66 58.53
C ARG A 21 3.89 -7.18 57.14
N GLU A 22 4.32 -5.93 57.01
CA GLU A 22 4.71 -5.38 55.72
C GLU A 22 5.96 -6.06 55.17
N HIS A 23 6.96 -6.28 56.03
CA HIS A 23 8.14 -7.07 55.69
C HIS A 23 7.77 -8.49 55.20
N TYR A 24 6.88 -9.19 55.93
CA TYR A 24 6.40 -10.50 55.50
C TYR A 24 5.69 -10.45 54.15
N ARG A 25 4.84 -9.44 53.91
CA ARG A 25 4.12 -9.28 52.64
C ARG A 25 5.08 -9.09 51.47
N TYR A 26 6.07 -8.22 51.62
CA TYR A 26 7.07 -7.95 50.58
C TYR A 26 7.93 -9.16 50.25
N HIS A 27 8.35 -9.92 51.27
CA HIS A 27 9.28 -11.04 51.08
C HIS A 27 8.60 -12.37 50.79
N GLN A 28 7.28 -12.51 50.98
CA GLN A 28 6.56 -13.76 50.75
C GLN A 28 6.69 -14.28 49.32
N VAL A 29 6.69 -13.40 48.32
CA VAL A 29 6.79 -13.78 46.90
C VAL A 29 8.17 -14.39 46.58
N TRP A 30 9.23 -13.79 47.10
CA TRP A 30 10.63 -14.22 46.89
C TRP A 30 11.02 -15.40 47.78
N ARG A 31 10.28 -15.63 48.87
CA ARG A 31 10.50 -16.76 49.75
C ARG A 31 10.19 -18.08 49.05
N LYS A 32 9.08 -18.18 48.31
CA LYS A 32 8.62 -19.46 47.73
C LYS A 32 9.66 -20.12 46.78
N PRO A 33 10.36 -19.40 45.90
CA PRO A 33 11.36 -20.01 45.02
C PRO A 33 12.63 -20.52 45.73
N PHE A 34 13.11 -19.80 46.75
CA PHE A 34 14.43 -20.03 47.35
C PHE A 34 14.41 -20.60 48.77
N TYR A 35 13.43 -20.18 49.58
CA TYR A 35 13.33 -20.45 51.03
C TYR A 35 11.99 -21.08 51.43
N GLY A 36 11.19 -21.53 50.45
CA GLY A 36 9.94 -22.25 50.66
C GLY A 36 10.17 -23.72 51.01
N THR A 37 9.11 -24.37 51.45
CA THR A 37 9.06 -25.84 51.59
C THR A 37 9.27 -26.52 50.24
N SER A 38 9.65 -27.81 50.24
CA SER A 38 9.87 -28.57 49.01
C SER A 38 8.68 -28.50 48.05
N ASN A 39 7.46 -28.58 48.59
CA ASN A 39 6.22 -28.48 47.82
C ASN A 39 6.04 -27.09 47.20
N GLU A 40 6.21 -26.01 47.97
CA GLU A 40 6.07 -24.63 47.46
C GLU A 40 7.07 -24.33 46.34
N ARG A 41 8.30 -24.85 46.44
CA ARG A 41 9.32 -24.71 45.39
C ARG A 41 8.93 -25.44 44.11
N GLU A 42 8.35 -26.63 44.23
CA GLU A 42 7.89 -27.38 43.05
C GLU A 42 6.66 -26.73 42.39
N GLU A 43 5.72 -26.23 43.18
CA GLU A 43 4.56 -25.47 42.69
C GLU A 43 5.02 -24.25 41.88
N TYR A 44 5.98 -23.48 42.39
CA TYR A 44 6.56 -22.34 41.68
C TYR A 44 7.24 -22.76 40.37
N ARG A 45 8.02 -23.85 40.38
CA ARG A 45 8.65 -24.38 39.14
C ARG A 45 7.60 -24.82 38.13
N LYS A 46 6.50 -25.42 38.57
CA LYS A 46 5.38 -25.83 37.73
C LYS A 46 4.68 -24.61 37.11
N GLU A 47 4.36 -23.59 37.90
CA GLU A 47 3.78 -22.33 37.40
C GLU A 47 4.67 -21.67 36.36
N LEU A 48 5.99 -21.62 36.60
CA LEU A 48 6.94 -21.03 35.66
C LEU A 48 6.95 -21.79 34.32
N ARG A 49 6.96 -23.13 34.37
CA ARG A 49 6.86 -23.96 33.14
C ARG A 49 5.56 -23.70 32.39
N GLU A 50 4.45 -23.55 33.10
CA GLU A 50 3.15 -23.30 32.50
C GLU A 50 3.02 -21.89 31.88
N GLN A 51 3.63 -20.89 32.52
CA GLN A 51 3.74 -19.55 31.94
C GLN A 51 4.60 -19.56 30.67
N LEU A 52 5.74 -20.26 30.69
CA LEU A 52 6.61 -20.39 29.51
C LEU A 52 5.90 -21.09 28.35
N LYS A 53 5.14 -22.16 28.61
CA LYS A 53 4.33 -22.82 27.58
C LYS A 53 3.32 -21.87 26.95
N ARG A 54 2.56 -21.14 27.76
CA ARG A 54 1.60 -20.14 27.27
C ARG A 54 2.28 -19.07 26.42
N GLN A 55 3.42 -18.55 26.85
CA GLN A 55 4.19 -17.58 26.08
C GLN A 55 4.65 -18.14 24.72
N ILE A 56 5.10 -19.39 24.68
CA ILE A 56 5.50 -20.05 23.44
C ILE A 56 4.30 -20.22 22.51
N GLU A 57 3.17 -20.68 23.02
CA GLU A 57 1.94 -20.87 22.25
C GLU A 57 1.42 -19.54 21.66
N GLU A 58 1.37 -18.48 22.48
CA GLU A 58 1.00 -17.13 22.05
C GLU A 58 1.93 -16.61 20.96
N LYS A 59 3.26 -16.78 21.13
CA LYS A 59 4.23 -16.36 20.11
C LYS A 59 4.08 -17.14 18.82
N CYS A 60 3.87 -18.46 18.89
CA CYS A 60 3.61 -19.28 17.72
C CYS A 60 2.33 -18.86 17.00
N ALA A 61 1.24 -18.59 17.74
CA ALA A 61 -0.01 -18.11 17.15
C ALA A 61 0.17 -16.75 16.46
N ALA A 62 0.89 -15.82 17.10
CA ALA A 62 1.19 -14.51 16.53
C ALA A 62 1.99 -14.62 15.23
N ILE A 63 3.02 -15.48 15.17
CA ILE A 63 3.82 -15.69 13.96
C ILE A 63 2.96 -16.30 12.84
N LYS A 64 2.11 -17.29 13.15
CA LYS A 64 1.19 -17.89 12.17
C LYS A 64 0.24 -16.86 11.59
N LEU A 65 -0.34 -16.00 12.44
CA LEU A 65 -1.22 -14.92 12.01
C LEU A 65 -0.49 -13.90 11.14
N GLN A 66 0.72 -13.49 11.53
CA GLN A 66 1.55 -12.59 10.72
C GLN A 66 1.86 -13.17 9.34
N LEU A 67 2.19 -14.46 9.27
CA LEU A 67 2.45 -15.13 8.00
C LEU A 67 1.20 -15.20 7.13
N ALA A 68 0.05 -15.56 7.71
CA ALA A 68 -1.23 -15.59 7.00
C ALA A 68 -1.60 -14.21 6.43
N ASN A 69 -1.39 -13.15 7.20
CA ASN A 69 -1.63 -11.78 6.75
C ASN A 69 -0.70 -11.40 5.58
N LYS A 70 0.60 -11.72 5.68
CA LYS A 70 1.55 -11.47 4.59
C LYS A 70 1.20 -12.22 3.31
N ILE A 71 0.72 -13.46 3.42
CA ILE A 71 0.25 -14.23 2.26
C ILE A 71 -0.94 -13.52 1.61
N LYS A 72 -1.93 -13.12 2.42
CA LYS A 72 -3.10 -12.40 1.93
C LYS A 72 -2.72 -11.08 1.25
N GLU A 73 -1.82 -10.31 1.86
CA GLU A 73 -1.29 -9.07 1.28
C GLU A 73 -0.59 -9.34 -0.07
N ALA A 74 0.26 -10.36 -0.14
CA ALA A 74 0.94 -10.75 -1.37
C ALA A 74 -0.05 -11.17 -2.48
N GLU A 75 -1.10 -11.91 -2.13
CA GLU A 75 -2.17 -12.28 -3.07
C GLU A 75 -2.91 -11.04 -3.61
N THR A 76 -3.23 -10.08 -2.73
CA THR A 76 -3.88 -8.83 -3.16
C THR A 76 -3.00 -8.00 -4.09
N LEU A 77 -1.70 -7.92 -3.81
CA LEU A 77 -0.74 -7.22 -4.67
C LEU A 77 -0.60 -7.91 -6.03
N ARG A 78 -0.57 -9.24 -6.05
CA ARG A 78 -0.47 -10.02 -7.29
C ARG A 78 -1.71 -9.81 -8.18
N GLU A 79 -2.90 -9.77 -7.59
CA GLU A 79 -4.12 -9.52 -8.38
C GLU A 79 -4.19 -8.07 -8.87
N ALA A 80 -3.75 -7.09 -8.06
CA ALA A 80 -3.65 -5.71 -8.50
C ALA A 80 -2.69 -5.56 -9.70
N ASP A 81 -1.48 -6.13 -9.62
CA ASP A 81 -0.49 -6.10 -10.70
C ASP A 81 -1.04 -6.75 -11.99
N ARG A 82 -1.75 -7.87 -11.85
CA ARG A 82 -2.42 -8.53 -12.98
C ARG A 82 -3.45 -7.61 -13.65
N LEU A 83 -4.25 -6.89 -12.87
CA LEU A 83 -5.24 -5.95 -13.39
C LEU A 83 -4.59 -4.75 -14.09
N ASP A 84 -3.50 -4.22 -13.51
CA ASP A 84 -2.76 -3.11 -14.09
C ASP A 84 -2.14 -3.49 -15.44
N LEU A 85 -1.52 -4.68 -15.54
CA LEU A 85 -0.99 -5.19 -16.81
C LEU A 85 -2.09 -5.40 -17.87
N ALA A 86 -3.27 -5.88 -17.45
CA ALA A 86 -4.41 -6.03 -18.35
C ALA A 86 -4.92 -4.67 -18.84
N SER A 87 -5.03 -3.68 -17.94
CA SER A 87 -5.43 -2.31 -18.25
C SER A 87 -4.43 -1.65 -19.21
N GLU A 88 -3.13 -1.75 -18.94
CA GLU A 88 -2.09 -1.17 -19.78
C GLU A 88 -2.12 -1.79 -21.20
N ARG A 89 -2.30 -3.11 -21.28
CA ARG A 89 -2.46 -3.79 -22.57
C ARG A 89 -3.66 -3.25 -23.34
N GLU A 90 -4.81 -3.10 -22.69
CA GLU A 90 -6.01 -2.55 -23.33
C GLU A 90 -5.79 -1.11 -23.79
N GLN A 91 -5.18 -0.26 -22.95
CA GLN A 91 -4.85 1.11 -23.30
C GLN A 91 -3.93 1.19 -24.53
N ARG A 92 -2.91 0.32 -24.62
CA ARG A 92 -2.02 0.24 -25.80
C ARG A 92 -2.80 -0.16 -27.06
N ILE A 93 -3.73 -1.10 -26.95
CA ILE A 93 -4.59 -1.52 -28.06
C ILE A 93 -5.50 -0.37 -28.50
N GLN A 94 -6.16 0.30 -27.57
CA GLN A 94 -7.05 1.42 -27.85
C GLN A 94 -6.29 2.59 -28.49
N HIS A 95 -5.11 2.93 -27.95
CA HIS A 95 -4.25 3.95 -28.53
C HIS A 95 -3.83 3.59 -29.96
N SER A 96 -3.39 2.35 -30.20
CA SER A 96 -3.02 1.87 -31.54
C SER A 96 -4.19 1.96 -32.53
N LYS A 97 -5.39 1.55 -32.11
CA LYS A 97 -6.62 1.68 -32.91
C LYS A 97 -6.91 3.14 -33.24
N ALA A 98 -6.86 4.04 -32.25
CA ALA A 98 -7.08 5.46 -32.46
C ALA A 98 -6.07 6.05 -33.45
N MET A 99 -4.78 5.71 -33.31
CA MET A 99 -3.74 6.16 -34.25
C MET A 99 -3.94 5.63 -35.67
N ALA A 100 -4.40 4.39 -35.82
CA ALA A 100 -4.73 3.84 -37.13
C ALA A 100 -5.87 4.63 -37.80
N VAL A 101 -6.92 4.98 -37.04
CA VAL A 101 -8.03 5.81 -37.54
C VAL A 101 -7.54 7.18 -38.00
N TYR A 102 -6.72 7.87 -37.20
CA TYR A 102 -6.15 9.16 -37.60
C TYR A 102 -5.28 9.07 -38.85
N ARG A 103 -4.45 8.03 -38.94
CA ARG A 103 -3.61 7.80 -40.13
C ARG A 103 -4.47 7.63 -41.39
N ASP A 104 -5.52 6.81 -41.30
CA ASP A 104 -6.38 6.51 -42.45
C ASP A 104 -7.19 7.74 -42.88
N GLU A 105 -7.69 8.52 -41.92
CA GLU A 105 -8.39 9.78 -42.21
C GLU A 105 -7.45 10.84 -42.81
N ASN A 106 -6.22 10.96 -42.29
CA ASN A 106 -5.22 11.85 -42.86
C ASN A 106 -4.89 11.46 -44.31
N LYS A 107 -4.79 10.15 -44.60
CA LYS A 107 -4.60 9.66 -45.97
C LYS A 107 -5.79 10.05 -46.86
N ARG A 108 -7.02 9.85 -46.39
CA ARG A 108 -8.24 10.22 -47.11
C ARG A 108 -8.26 11.72 -47.47
N LEU A 109 -7.94 12.58 -46.50
CA LEU A 109 -7.87 14.03 -46.69
C LEU A 109 -6.77 14.44 -47.67
N MET A 110 -5.59 13.84 -47.58
CA MET A 110 -4.50 14.09 -48.55
C MET A 110 -4.90 13.71 -49.97
N GLU A 111 -5.51 12.54 -50.14
CA GLU A 111 -5.96 12.09 -51.46
C GLU A 111 -7.06 12.99 -52.03
N GLN A 112 -8.02 13.42 -51.20
CA GLN A 112 -9.04 14.38 -51.60
C GLN A 112 -8.41 15.70 -52.03
N SER A 113 -7.51 16.25 -51.20
CA SER A 113 -6.80 17.50 -51.50
C SER A 113 -5.93 17.40 -52.76
N TRP A 114 -5.43 16.21 -53.10
CA TRP A 114 -4.69 15.98 -54.33
C TRP A 114 -5.61 15.96 -55.56
N ARG A 115 -6.78 15.30 -55.46
CA ARG A 115 -7.81 15.30 -56.51
C ARG A 115 -8.34 16.71 -56.77
N ASP A 116 -8.65 17.46 -55.72
CA ASP A 116 -9.15 18.84 -55.82
C ASP A 116 -8.13 19.73 -56.52
N ARG A 117 -6.85 19.68 -56.10
CA ARG A 117 -5.77 20.44 -56.76
C ARG A 117 -5.58 20.03 -58.22
N ALA A 118 -5.73 18.75 -58.56
CA ALA A 118 -5.65 18.30 -59.94
C ALA A 118 -6.81 18.85 -60.79
N LEU A 119 -8.03 18.86 -60.24
CA LEU A 119 -9.20 19.45 -60.87
C LEU A 119 -9.03 20.95 -61.07
N THR A 120 -8.61 21.69 -60.04
CA THR A 120 -8.36 23.14 -60.13
C THR A 120 -7.35 23.45 -61.23
N ARG A 121 -6.22 22.74 -61.28
CA ARG A 121 -5.22 22.91 -62.36
C ARG A 121 -5.79 22.63 -63.74
N SER A 122 -6.65 21.61 -63.88
CA SER A 122 -7.31 21.30 -65.15
C SER A 122 -8.28 22.42 -65.57
N GLN A 123 -9.03 22.97 -64.62
CA GLN A 123 -9.97 24.06 -64.86
C GLN A 123 -9.22 25.35 -65.25
N GLU A 124 -8.15 25.68 -64.53
CA GLU A 124 -7.25 26.80 -64.84
C GLU A 124 -6.69 26.68 -66.26
N ALA A 125 -6.18 25.51 -66.64
CA ALA A 125 -5.67 25.27 -67.99
C ALA A 125 -6.73 25.42 -69.09
N LEU A 126 -7.99 25.04 -68.82
CA LEU A 126 -9.11 25.26 -69.76
C LEU A 126 -9.44 26.75 -69.88
N ASN A 127 -9.58 27.45 -68.74
CA ASN A 127 -9.86 28.88 -68.72
C ASN A 127 -8.77 29.68 -69.45
N GLU A 128 -7.49 29.32 -69.25
CA GLU A 128 -6.38 29.95 -69.95
C GLU A 128 -6.42 29.71 -71.47
N ARG A 129 -6.79 28.51 -71.91
CA ARG A 129 -7.00 28.24 -73.34
C ARG A 129 -8.13 29.08 -73.93
N GLU A 130 -9.20 29.30 -73.18
CA GLU A 130 -10.30 30.18 -73.59
C GLU A 130 -9.86 31.64 -73.65
N LEU A 131 -9.10 32.12 -72.67
CA LEU A 131 -8.53 33.47 -72.67
C LEU A 131 -7.57 33.69 -73.84
N LEU A 132 -6.75 32.69 -74.20
CA LEU A 132 -5.85 32.77 -75.35
C LEU A 132 -6.58 32.92 -76.68
N ARG A 133 -7.83 32.44 -76.80
CA ARG A 133 -8.67 32.68 -77.98
C ARG A 133 -9.07 34.16 -78.11
N LEU A 134 -9.16 34.88 -76.99
CA LEU A 134 -9.54 36.30 -76.94
C LEU A 134 -8.32 37.24 -76.94
N ASN A 135 -7.21 36.82 -76.33
CA ASN A 135 -5.95 37.55 -76.28
C ASN A 135 -4.77 36.58 -76.45
N PRO A 136 -3.99 36.67 -77.55
CA PRO A 136 -3.00 35.64 -77.90
C PRO A 136 -1.76 35.60 -76.98
N ILE A 137 -1.60 36.54 -76.05
CA ILE A 137 -0.43 36.59 -75.16
C ILE A 137 -0.71 35.80 -73.89
N ASN A 138 0.13 34.79 -73.62
CA ASN A 138 0.11 34.01 -72.38
C ASN A 138 0.79 34.77 -71.23
N TRP A 139 0.09 35.73 -70.64
CA TRP A 139 0.63 36.56 -69.55
C TRP A 139 0.94 35.78 -68.26
N SER A 140 0.32 34.62 -68.03
CA SER A 140 0.50 33.80 -66.83
C SER A 140 1.63 32.75 -66.95
N GLY A 141 2.07 32.41 -68.16
CA GLY A 141 3.22 31.51 -68.39
C GLY A 141 2.99 30.06 -67.96
N THR A 142 1.74 29.66 -67.77
CA THR A 142 1.31 28.40 -67.13
C THR A 142 0.99 27.28 -68.12
N LEU A 143 0.64 27.63 -69.36
CA LEU A 143 0.60 26.70 -70.50
C LEU A 143 2.03 26.50 -71.06
N LYS A 144 2.56 25.28 -70.93
CA LYS A 144 3.79 24.83 -71.62
C LYS A 144 3.49 24.33 -73.02
#